data_AF-A0A8U0A508-F1
#
_entry.id   AF-A0A8U0A508-F1
#
_cell.length_a   1.000
_cell.length_b   1.000
_cell.length_c   1.000
_cell.angle_alpha   90.00
_cell.angle_beta   90.00
_cell.angle_gamma   90.00
#
_symmetry.space_group_name_H-M   'P 1'
#
loop_
_entity.id
_entity.type
_entity.pdbx_description
1 polymer ?
#
loop_
_entity_poly.entity_id
_entity_poly.type
_entity_poly.pdbx_seq_one_letter_code
_entity_poly.pdbx_strand_id
1 'polypeptide(L)'
;MAILYEQIQEEIKPLDLRFSNDEIEERVDHLTSFIEKQVSSGDFDGVLIALSGGIDSTVTAYLAVEALGSDAVHGLILPKEVNEDENMSDAECVAEMLDISYETLDIDEIVSEFLDVYDVDTSESDDRWEGRHVGNLSARVRMTLNYLVGGFENKLVLGTGNRAELATGYVTKFGDGGVDCNPLGNLYKQQVRQIAAHFGVDKSLVQKTPTGGMVDYGTDEEEFGVDYDTLDAILALHIDGGVPAAATARLTDTSREVVAHIRQMHEQSTHKRTPPTTPEPLI
;
A
#
# COMPACT_ATOMS: atom_id res chain seq x y z
N MET A 1 -4.27 22.25 -19.81
CA MET A 1 -5.31 21.21 -19.69
C MET A 1 -5.95 21.37 -18.32
N ALA A 2 -7.07 22.08 -18.27
CA ALA A 2 -7.88 22.20 -17.08
C ALA A 2 -9.22 21.56 -17.46
N ILE A 3 -9.59 20.46 -16.78
CA ILE A 3 -10.91 19.79 -16.61
C ILE A 3 -10.61 18.33 -16.20
N LEU A 4 -9.97 18.11 -15.05
CA LEU A 4 -9.98 16.78 -14.40
C LEU A 4 -9.96 16.86 -12.86
N TYR A 5 -10.41 17.98 -12.28
CA TYR A 5 -10.53 18.13 -10.82
C TYR A 5 -12.00 18.14 -10.33
N GLU A 6 -12.97 17.90 -11.23
CA GLU A 6 -14.39 17.86 -10.86
C GLU A 6 -14.87 16.48 -10.35
N GLN A 7 -14.04 15.43 -10.41
CA GLN A 7 -14.52 14.08 -10.11
C GLN A 7 -14.56 13.66 -8.62
N ILE A 8 -14.21 14.53 -7.67
CA ILE A 8 -14.30 14.20 -6.22
C ILE A 8 -14.73 15.43 -5.37
N GLN A 9 -15.75 16.17 -5.79
CA GLN A 9 -16.45 17.15 -4.93
C GLN A 9 -17.59 16.49 -4.12
N GLU A 10 -17.45 15.22 -3.74
CA GLU A 10 -18.24 14.71 -2.61
C GLU A 10 -17.59 15.28 -1.34
N GLU A 11 -18.39 15.82 -0.42
CA GLU A 11 -17.87 16.34 0.86
C GLU A 11 -17.13 15.21 1.58
N ILE A 12 -15.79 15.19 1.47
CA ILE A 12 -14.96 14.32 2.30
C ILE A 12 -15.24 14.72 3.75
N LYS A 13 -15.87 13.80 4.48
CA LYS A 13 -16.14 13.93 5.90
C LYS A 13 -15.33 12.87 6.62
N PRO A 14 -14.78 13.19 7.80
CA PRO A 14 -15.03 14.40 8.56
C PRO A 14 -14.00 15.54 8.35
N LEU A 15 -12.85 15.25 7.72
CA LEU A 15 -11.78 16.22 7.50
C LEU A 15 -11.17 16.03 6.11
N ASP A 16 -11.13 17.11 5.33
CA ASP A 16 -10.48 17.13 4.02
C ASP A 16 -8.97 17.37 4.19
N LEU A 17 -8.16 16.34 3.93
CA LEU A 17 -6.70 16.37 4.02
C LEU A 17 -6.03 16.56 2.65
N ARG A 18 -6.82 16.79 1.60
CA ARG A 18 -6.29 16.96 0.25
C ARG A 18 -5.50 18.25 0.12
N PHE A 19 -4.56 18.21 -0.81
CA PHE A 19 -3.76 19.36 -1.22
C PHE A 19 -4.59 20.34 -2.05
N SER A 20 -4.25 21.61 -2.00
CA SER A 20 -4.65 22.55 -3.05
C SER A 20 -3.98 22.21 -4.38
N ASN A 21 -4.41 22.86 -5.47
CA ASN A 21 -3.83 22.62 -6.81
C ASN A 21 -2.33 22.93 -6.87
N ASP A 22 -1.89 24.01 -6.21
CA ASP A 22 -0.47 24.37 -6.19
C ASP A 22 0.33 23.37 -5.33
N GLU A 23 -0.26 22.88 -4.23
CA GLU A 23 0.38 21.90 -3.35
C GLU A 23 0.49 20.53 -4.01
N ILE A 24 -0.47 20.09 -4.82
CA ILE A 24 -0.39 18.75 -5.43
C ILE A 24 0.75 18.63 -6.44
N GLU A 25 1.00 19.67 -7.25
CA GLU A 25 2.14 19.72 -8.17
C GLU A 25 3.46 19.63 -7.38
N GLU A 26 3.60 20.44 -6.32
CA GLU A 26 4.78 20.40 -5.44
C GLU A 26 4.97 19.01 -4.78
N ARG A 27 3.87 18.34 -4.42
CA ARG A 27 3.93 17.00 -3.81
C ARG A 27 4.33 15.94 -4.81
N VAL A 28 3.82 15.97 -6.04
CA VAL A 28 4.25 15.06 -7.10
C VAL A 28 5.74 15.24 -7.39
N ASP A 29 6.21 16.48 -7.60
CA ASP A 29 7.62 16.79 -7.82
C ASP A 29 8.53 16.30 -6.67
N HIS A 30 8.05 16.44 -5.43
CA HIS A 30 8.79 15.97 -4.26
C HIS A 30 8.93 14.44 -4.22
N LEU A 31 7.86 13.72 -4.57
CA LEU A 31 7.83 12.26 -4.56
C LEU A 31 8.65 11.66 -5.70
N THR A 32 8.57 12.24 -6.90
CA THR A 32 9.38 11.82 -8.05
C THR A 32 10.86 12.06 -7.78
N SER A 33 11.23 13.25 -7.27
CA SER A 33 12.59 13.57 -6.84
C SER A 33 13.10 12.62 -5.76
N PHE A 34 12.22 12.16 -4.86
CA PHE A 34 12.58 11.16 -3.86
C PHE A 34 12.95 9.82 -4.52
N ILE A 35 12.15 9.34 -5.46
CA ILE A 35 12.39 8.09 -6.20
C ILE A 35 13.71 8.17 -6.99
N GLU A 36 13.91 9.22 -7.77
CA GLU A 36 15.16 9.47 -8.53
C GLU A 36 16.39 9.42 -7.62
N LYS A 37 16.28 10.04 -6.44
CA LYS A 37 17.36 10.07 -5.45
C LYS A 37 17.65 8.68 -4.88
N GLN A 38 16.62 7.87 -4.59
CA GLN A 38 16.84 6.52 -4.07
C GLN A 38 17.59 5.66 -5.10
N VAL A 39 17.12 5.65 -6.34
CA VAL A 39 17.74 4.91 -7.45
C VAL A 39 19.19 5.34 -7.66
N SER A 40 19.43 6.65 -7.83
CA SER A 40 20.78 7.19 -8.07
C SER A 40 21.74 7.01 -6.89
N SER A 41 21.25 7.06 -5.65
CA SER A 41 22.10 6.88 -4.46
C SER A 41 22.51 5.43 -4.23
N GLY A 42 21.71 4.49 -4.71
CA GLY A 42 21.96 3.05 -4.61
C GLY A 42 22.64 2.42 -5.83
N ASP A 43 22.90 3.19 -6.89
CA ASP A 43 23.44 2.71 -8.17
C ASP A 43 22.55 1.62 -8.80
N PHE A 44 21.23 1.80 -8.70
CA PHE A 44 20.23 0.91 -9.29
C PHE A 44 19.91 1.32 -10.74
N ASP A 45 19.60 0.34 -11.58
CA ASP A 45 19.21 0.55 -12.98
C ASP A 45 17.73 0.90 -13.15
N GLY A 46 16.96 0.88 -12.06
CA GLY A 46 15.54 1.19 -12.06
C GLY A 46 14.82 0.74 -10.80
N VAL A 47 13.50 0.53 -10.92
CA VAL A 47 12.65 0.11 -9.80
C VAL A 47 11.76 -1.08 -10.15
N LEU A 48 11.51 -1.91 -9.15
CA LEU A 48 10.56 -3.01 -9.20
C LEU A 48 9.38 -2.70 -8.28
N ILE A 49 8.16 -2.92 -8.77
CA ILE A 49 6.92 -2.64 -8.06
C ILE A 49 6.02 -3.88 -8.10
N ALA A 50 5.51 -4.32 -6.95
CA ALA A 50 4.46 -5.32 -6.90
C ALA A 50 3.12 -4.68 -7.30
N LEU A 51 2.59 -5.02 -8.48
CA LEU A 51 1.32 -4.51 -8.99
C LEU A 51 0.17 -5.42 -8.53
N SER A 52 -0.69 -4.89 -7.67
CA SER A 52 -1.88 -5.60 -7.18
C SER A 52 -3.16 -5.21 -7.93
N GLY A 53 -3.12 -4.18 -8.78
CA GLY A 53 -4.30 -3.53 -9.34
C GLY A 53 -5.04 -2.66 -8.32
N GLY A 54 -4.46 -2.47 -7.13
CA GLY A 54 -4.94 -1.51 -6.14
C GLY A 54 -4.42 -0.10 -6.40
N ILE A 55 -5.10 0.89 -5.84
CA ILE A 55 -4.79 2.31 -6.03
C ILE A 55 -3.37 2.67 -5.60
N ASP A 56 -2.86 2.12 -4.48
CA ASP A 56 -1.54 2.50 -3.97
C ASP A 56 -0.41 1.99 -4.87
N SER A 57 -0.52 0.74 -5.36
CA SER A 57 0.42 0.19 -6.33
C SER A 57 0.37 0.95 -7.66
N THR A 58 -0.82 1.35 -8.08
CA THR A 58 -1.02 2.15 -9.30
C THR A 58 -0.33 3.50 -9.17
N VAL A 59 -0.64 4.28 -8.13
CA VAL A 59 -0.02 5.60 -7.92
C VAL A 59 1.50 5.50 -7.80
N THR A 60 2.01 4.45 -7.13
CA THR A 60 3.45 4.20 -7.04
C THR A 60 4.07 3.98 -8.42
N ALA A 61 3.40 3.22 -9.30
CA ALA A 61 3.86 3.01 -10.68
C ALA A 61 3.83 4.29 -11.52
N TYR A 62 2.76 5.09 -11.44
CA TYR A 62 2.69 6.39 -12.12
C TYR A 62 3.80 7.35 -11.66
N LEU A 63 4.04 7.44 -10.34
CA LEU A 63 5.13 8.25 -9.79
C LEU A 63 6.51 7.75 -10.25
N ALA A 64 6.71 6.44 -10.31
CA ALA A 64 7.96 5.85 -10.78
C ALA A 64 8.22 6.12 -12.27
N VAL A 65 7.19 6.02 -13.11
CA VAL A 65 7.29 6.33 -14.55
C VAL A 65 7.54 7.81 -14.76
N GLU A 66 6.86 8.70 -14.04
CA GLU A 66 7.12 10.15 -14.09
C GLU A 66 8.56 10.47 -13.68
N ALA A 67 9.10 9.77 -12.67
CA ALA A 67 10.44 9.98 -12.15
C ALA A 67 11.56 9.42 -13.05
N LEU A 68 11.37 8.24 -13.66
CA LEU A 68 12.47 7.47 -14.26
C LEU A 68 12.26 7.14 -15.74
N GLY A 69 11.04 7.32 -16.26
CA GLY A 69 10.61 6.77 -17.53
C GLY A 69 10.20 5.29 -17.42
N SER A 70 9.39 4.83 -18.36
CA SER A 70 8.79 3.49 -18.33
C SER A 70 9.82 2.36 -18.43
N ASP A 71 10.88 2.53 -19.22
CA ASP A 71 11.97 1.54 -19.39
C ASP A 71 12.65 1.15 -18.07
N ALA A 72 12.67 2.07 -17.10
CA ALA A 72 13.30 1.84 -15.79
C ALA A 72 12.38 1.12 -14.79
N VAL A 73 11.09 0.95 -15.10
CA VAL A 73 10.08 0.41 -14.18
C VAL A 73 9.69 -1.01 -14.58
N HIS A 74 9.76 -1.95 -13.63
CA HIS A 74 9.27 -3.32 -13.81
C HIS A 74 8.13 -3.60 -12.82
N GLY A 75 6.96 -4.02 -13.32
CA GLY A 75 5.85 -4.51 -12.51
C GLY A 75 5.85 -6.04 -12.30
N LEU A 76 5.75 -6.53 -11.07
CA LEU A 76 5.45 -7.94 -10.81
C LEU A 76 4.02 -8.13 -10.34
N ILE A 77 3.30 -9.02 -11.01
CA ILE A 77 1.92 -9.39 -10.68
C ILE A 77 1.96 -10.79 -10.07
N LEU A 78 1.58 -10.89 -8.80
CA LEU A 78 1.77 -12.10 -8.00
C LEU A 78 0.42 -12.60 -7.46
N PRO A 79 -0.49 -13.07 -8.35
CA PRO A 79 -1.84 -13.48 -7.97
C PRO A 79 -1.81 -14.75 -7.10
N LYS A 80 -2.93 -15.05 -6.45
CA LYS A 80 -3.16 -16.38 -5.85
C LYS A 80 -3.55 -17.33 -6.98
N GLU A 81 -4.73 -17.14 -7.54
CA GLU A 81 -5.16 -17.83 -8.74
C GLU A 81 -4.89 -16.97 -9.98
N VAL A 82 -4.19 -17.54 -10.97
CA VAL A 82 -4.20 -16.97 -12.32
C VAL A 82 -5.57 -17.31 -12.92
N ASN A 83 -6.44 -16.30 -13.06
CA ASN A 83 -7.70 -16.50 -13.78
C ASN A 83 -7.37 -16.92 -15.23
N GLU A 84 -7.88 -18.08 -15.66
CA GLU A 84 -7.76 -18.55 -17.05
C GLU A 84 -8.66 -17.76 -18.02
N ASP A 85 -9.48 -16.82 -17.52
CA ASP A 85 -10.34 -15.97 -18.33
C ASP A 85 -9.52 -14.96 -19.15
N GLU A 86 -9.91 -14.74 -20.42
CA GLU A 86 -9.28 -13.78 -21.37
C GLU A 86 -9.35 -12.30 -20.93
N ASN A 87 -9.81 -12.01 -19.70
CA ASN A 87 -9.92 -10.66 -19.17
C ASN A 87 -8.63 -10.26 -18.45
N MET A 88 -7.96 -9.26 -19.00
CA MET A 88 -6.81 -8.60 -18.39
C MET A 88 -7.15 -8.11 -16.98
N SER A 89 -6.30 -8.44 -16.01
CA SER A 89 -6.45 -7.96 -14.63
C SER A 89 -6.21 -6.44 -14.55
N ASP A 90 -6.73 -5.80 -13.50
CA ASP A 90 -6.50 -4.36 -13.27
C ASP A 90 -4.99 -4.03 -13.20
N ALA A 91 -4.18 -4.96 -12.66
CA ALA A 91 -2.73 -4.81 -12.56
C ALA A 91 -2.05 -4.79 -13.94
N GLU A 92 -2.45 -5.71 -14.82
CA GLU A 92 -1.95 -5.77 -16.20
C GLU A 92 -2.41 -4.53 -16.99
N CYS A 93 -3.66 -4.09 -16.83
CA CYS A 93 -4.16 -2.87 -17.45
C CYS A 93 -3.31 -1.65 -17.07
N VAL A 94 -2.94 -1.52 -15.80
CA VAL A 94 -2.06 -0.44 -15.33
C VAL A 94 -0.67 -0.52 -15.96
N ALA A 95 -0.10 -1.73 -16.04
CA ALA A 95 1.21 -1.93 -16.66
C ALA A 95 1.21 -1.55 -18.14
N GLU A 96 0.18 -1.97 -18.90
CA GLU A 96 0.03 -1.63 -20.31
C GLU A 96 -0.23 -0.13 -20.53
N MET A 97 -1.06 0.51 -19.70
CA MET A 97 -1.32 1.96 -19.79
C MET A 97 -0.05 2.79 -19.59
N LEU A 98 0.87 2.31 -18.75
CA LEU A 98 2.13 2.97 -18.41
C LEU A 98 3.29 2.57 -19.33
N ASP A 99 3.09 1.62 -20.24
CA ASP A 99 4.12 1.07 -21.13
C ASP A 99 5.35 0.52 -20.38
N ILE A 100 5.12 -0.12 -19.22
CA ILE A 100 6.18 -0.71 -18.38
C ILE A 100 6.30 -2.21 -18.63
N SER A 101 7.51 -2.76 -18.46
CA SER A 101 7.70 -4.21 -18.48
C SER A 101 7.04 -4.86 -17.27
N TYR A 102 6.37 -6.00 -17.44
CA TYR A 102 5.80 -6.74 -16.33
C TYR A 102 5.84 -8.26 -16.53
N GLU A 103 5.82 -8.99 -15.42
CA GLU A 103 5.67 -10.45 -15.38
C GLU A 103 4.60 -10.86 -14.39
N THR A 104 3.85 -11.92 -14.73
CA THR A 104 2.86 -12.54 -13.86
C THR A 104 3.39 -13.88 -13.37
N LEU A 105 3.54 -14.04 -12.05
CA LEU A 105 4.04 -15.27 -11.43
C LEU A 105 3.03 -15.78 -10.40
N ASP A 106 2.46 -16.95 -10.65
CA ASP A 106 1.62 -17.68 -9.69
C ASP A 106 2.45 -18.07 -8.45
N ILE A 107 1.90 -17.83 -7.25
CA ILE A 107 2.56 -18.15 -5.98
C ILE A 107 1.90 -19.31 -5.23
N ASP A 108 0.80 -19.87 -5.74
CA ASP A 108 -0.01 -20.84 -5.03
C ASP A 108 0.73 -22.15 -4.79
N GLU A 109 1.49 -22.62 -5.79
CA GLU A 109 2.35 -23.80 -5.64
C GLU A 109 3.43 -23.56 -4.58
N ILE A 110 4.05 -22.37 -4.56
CA ILE A 110 5.11 -22.03 -3.61
C ILE A 110 4.57 -22.03 -2.18
N VAL A 111 3.42 -21.40 -1.95
CA VAL A 111 2.81 -21.36 -0.62
C VAL A 111 2.28 -22.72 -0.20
N SER A 112 1.69 -23.50 -1.11
CA SER A 112 1.24 -24.86 -0.80
C SER A 112 2.38 -25.71 -0.25
N GLU A 113 3.58 -25.63 -0.84
CA GLU A 113 4.75 -26.34 -0.35
C GLU A 113 5.15 -25.92 1.08
N PHE A 114 5.04 -24.63 1.42
CA PHE A 114 5.27 -24.16 2.79
C PHE A 114 4.26 -24.72 3.80
N LEU A 115 2.99 -24.82 3.41
CA LEU A 115 1.92 -25.37 4.26
C LEU A 115 2.13 -26.88 4.49
N ASP A 116 2.51 -27.60 3.44
CA ASP A 116 2.79 -29.03 3.48
C ASP A 116 4.01 -29.34 4.36
N VAL A 117 5.09 -28.54 4.27
CA VAL A 117 6.30 -28.72 5.10
C VAL A 117 6.01 -28.55 6.59
N TYR A 118 5.10 -27.65 6.96
CA TYR A 118 4.72 -27.41 8.35
C TYR A 118 3.62 -28.37 8.85
N ASP A 119 3.02 -29.18 7.96
CA ASP A 119 1.86 -30.04 8.26
C ASP A 119 0.67 -29.23 8.80
N VAL A 120 0.37 -28.10 8.14
CA VAL A 120 -0.83 -27.31 8.48
C VAL A 120 -2.06 -28.11 8.06
N ASP A 121 -2.91 -28.46 9.02
CA ASP A 121 -4.21 -29.06 8.72
C ASP A 121 -5.15 -28.00 8.13
N THR A 122 -5.25 -27.95 6.81
CA THR A 122 -6.21 -27.12 6.07
C THR A 122 -7.51 -27.87 5.77
N SER A 123 -7.74 -29.05 6.35
CA SER A 123 -8.91 -29.89 6.01
C SER A 123 -10.22 -29.42 6.66
N GLU A 124 -10.14 -28.51 7.64
CA GLU A 124 -11.32 -27.88 8.28
C GLU A 124 -11.74 -26.54 7.62
N SER A 125 -10.97 -26.02 6.66
CA SER A 125 -11.30 -24.82 5.88
C SER A 125 -11.56 -25.20 4.42
N ASP A 126 -12.70 -24.79 3.86
CA ASP A 126 -13.02 -25.04 2.45
C ASP A 126 -12.02 -24.35 1.50
N ASP A 127 -11.33 -23.30 1.98
CA ASP A 127 -10.25 -22.61 1.26
C ASP A 127 -8.89 -22.80 1.98
N ARG A 128 -7.88 -23.31 1.24
CA ARG A 128 -6.50 -23.57 1.74
C ARG A 128 -5.76 -22.34 2.30
N TRP A 129 -6.38 -21.16 2.22
CA TRP A 129 -5.80 -19.85 2.53
C TRP A 129 -6.64 -19.01 3.51
N GLU A 130 -7.68 -19.57 4.10
CA GLU A 130 -8.32 -18.99 5.28
C GLU A 130 -7.28 -18.95 6.40
N GLY A 131 -6.99 -17.75 6.88
CA GLY A 131 -5.98 -17.52 7.89
C GLY A 131 -5.23 -16.22 7.70
N ARG A 132 -5.28 -15.33 8.69
CA ARG A 132 -4.31 -14.23 8.86
C ARG A 132 -2.87 -14.74 8.72
N HIS A 133 -2.60 -15.94 9.20
CA HIS A 133 -1.26 -16.54 9.13
C HIS A 133 -0.86 -16.96 7.71
N VAL A 134 -1.78 -17.54 6.94
CA VAL A 134 -1.53 -17.92 5.55
C VAL A 134 -1.42 -16.67 4.67
N GLY A 135 -2.28 -15.66 4.87
CA GLY A 135 -2.15 -14.35 4.20
C GLY A 135 -0.80 -13.66 4.44
N ASN A 136 -0.30 -13.72 5.68
CA ASN A 136 1.04 -13.22 6.00
C ASN A 136 2.15 -14.03 5.31
N LEU A 137 1.99 -15.35 5.17
CA LEU A 137 2.93 -16.18 4.40
C LEU A 137 2.91 -15.79 2.92
N SER A 138 1.74 -15.57 2.32
CA SER A 138 1.61 -15.11 0.93
C SER A 138 2.35 -13.80 0.71
N ALA A 139 2.13 -12.81 1.58
CA ALA A 139 2.80 -11.51 1.49
C ALA A 139 4.33 -11.64 1.57
N ARG A 140 4.85 -12.60 2.36
CA ARG A 140 6.28 -12.89 2.47
C ARG A 140 6.84 -13.61 1.24
N VAL A 141 6.07 -14.51 0.64
CA VAL A 141 6.45 -15.13 -0.63
C VAL A 141 6.52 -14.07 -1.73
N ARG A 142 5.54 -13.16 -1.80
CA ARG A 142 5.57 -12.03 -2.74
C ARG A 142 6.80 -11.15 -2.56
N MET A 143 7.08 -10.73 -1.32
CA MET A 143 8.29 -9.98 -0.98
C MET A 143 9.57 -10.71 -1.43
N THR A 144 9.63 -12.02 -1.20
CA THR A 144 10.79 -12.84 -1.60
C THR A 144 10.99 -12.82 -3.11
N LEU A 145 9.92 -12.95 -3.90
CA LEU A 145 9.99 -12.88 -5.36
C LEU A 145 10.36 -11.47 -5.84
N ASN A 146 9.80 -10.42 -5.25
CA ASN A 146 10.16 -9.03 -5.58
C ASN A 146 11.67 -8.78 -5.41
N TYR A 147 12.25 -9.22 -4.28
CA TYR A 147 13.69 -9.08 -4.06
C TYR A 147 14.54 -10.01 -4.92
N LEU A 148 14.04 -11.21 -5.25
CA LEU A 148 14.74 -12.13 -6.15
C LEU A 148 14.89 -11.50 -7.54
N VAL A 149 13.79 -11.04 -8.13
CA VAL A 149 13.79 -10.42 -9.47
C VAL A 149 14.52 -9.08 -9.43
N GLY A 150 14.24 -8.22 -8.44
CA GLY A 150 14.90 -6.93 -8.29
C GLY A 150 16.42 -7.06 -8.16
N GLY A 151 16.90 -8.08 -7.44
CA GLY A 151 18.33 -8.39 -7.35
C GLY A 151 18.96 -8.83 -8.67
N PHE A 152 18.26 -9.62 -9.49
CA PHE A 152 18.75 -10.03 -10.82
C PHE A 152 18.79 -8.87 -11.81
N GLU A 153 17.84 -7.95 -11.71
CA GLU A 153 17.72 -6.78 -12.61
C GLU A 153 18.44 -5.53 -12.10
N ASN A 154 19.09 -5.61 -10.93
CA ASN A 154 19.67 -4.45 -10.25
C ASN A 154 18.67 -3.30 -10.06
N LYS A 155 17.44 -3.62 -9.65
CA LYS A 155 16.35 -2.68 -9.40
C LYS A 155 16.02 -2.56 -7.91
N LEU A 156 15.69 -1.35 -7.48
CA LEU A 156 15.21 -1.02 -6.13
C LEU A 156 13.75 -1.47 -5.96
N VAL A 157 13.42 -2.18 -4.89
CA VAL A 157 12.04 -2.60 -4.60
C VAL A 157 11.29 -1.45 -3.93
N LEU A 158 10.35 -0.84 -4.66
CA LEU A 158 9.46 0.20 -4.12
C LEU A 158 8.25 -0.42 -3.44
N GLY A 159 7.96 0.06 -2.24
CA GLY A 159 6.71 -0.26 -1.55
C GLY A 159 5.60 0.73 -1.82
N THR A 160 4.40 0.23 -1.60
CA THR A 160 3.14 0.89 -1.92
C THR A 160 2.36 1.30 -0.67
N GLY A 161 2.93 1.07 0.52
CA GLY A 161 2.25 1.32 1.79
C GLY A 161 2.02 2.81 2.04
N ASN A 162 0.78 3.19 2.31
CA ASN A 162 0.40 4.57 2.63
C ASN A 162 0.47 4.87 4.15
N ARG A 163 0.32 6.14 4.53
CA ARG A 163 0.40 6.58 5.94
C ARG A 163 -0.60 5.85 6.83
N ALA A 164 -1.82 5.59 6.34
CA ALA A 164 -2.88 4.97 7.12
C ALA A 164 -2.53 3.52 7.47
N GLU A 165 -2.15 2.72 6.47
CA GLU A 165 -1.74 1.32 6.62
C GLU A 165 -0.51 1.20 7.54
N LEU A 166 0.51 2.03 7.28
CA LEU A 166 1.71 2.04 8.10
C LEU A 166 1.38 2.46 9.54
N ALA A 167 0.53 3.47 9.74
CA ALA A 167 0.16 3.96 11.07
C ALA A 167 -0.52 2.89 11.91
N THR A 168 -1.50 2.20 11.35
CA THR A 168 -2.29 1.18 12.06
C THR A 168 -1.57 -0.17 12.11
N GLY A 169 -0.52 -0.34 11.30
CA GLY A 169 0.18 -1.61 11.17
C GLY A 169 -0.57 -2.61 10.32
N TYR A 170 -1.44 -2.13 9.43
CA TYR A 170 -2.16 -2.90 8.42
C TYR A 170 -1.22 -3.29 7.28
N VAL A 171 -0.15 -3.98 7.66
CA VAL A 171 0.94 -4.46 6.81
C VAL A 171 1.46 -5.79 7.37
N THR A 172 1.86 -6.73 6.51
CA THR A 172 2.64 -7.89 6.94
C THR A 172 4.07 -7.47 7.16
N LYS A 173 4.57 -7.60 8.39
CA LYS A 173 6.00 -7.37 8.69
C LYS A 173 6.85 -8.36 7.90
N PHE A 174 7.79 -7.81 7.12
CA PHE A 174 8.62 -8.55 6.15
C PHE A 174 7.81 -9.22 5.02
N GLY A 175 6.58 -8.78 4.78
CA GLY A 175 5.79 -9.12 3.61
C GLY A 175 5.72 -7.90 2.68
N ASP A 176 4.52 -7.39 2.44
CA ASP A 176 4.27 -6.12 1.71
C ASP A 176 5.03 -4.92 2.30
N GLY A 177 5.27 -4.90 3.61
CA GLY A 177 6.11 -3.88 4.25
C GLY A 177 7.63 -4.12 4.14
N GLY A 178 8.06 -5.24 3.54
CA GLY A 178 9.48 -5.54 3.29
C GLY A 178 9.90 -4.99 1.94
N VAL A 179 10.39 -3.75 1.93
CA VAL A 179 10.75 -2.98 0.74
C VAL A 179 11.93 -2.06 1.05
N ASP A 180 12.57 -1.49 0.03
CA ASP A 180 13.71 -0.60 0.23
C ASP A 180 13.26 0.82 0.61
N CYS A 181 12.15 1.30 0.04
CA CYS A 181 11.51 2.55 0.45
C CYS A 181 10.01 2.61 0.09
N ASN A 182 9.26 3.51 0.73
CA ASN A 182 7.83 3.73 0.49
C ASN A 182 7.58 5.19 0.09
N PRO A 183 7.46 5.53 -1.21
CA PRO A 183 7.15 6.89 -1.64
C PRO A 183 5.85 7.43 -1.02
N LEU A 184 4.84 6.57 -0.85
CA LEU A 184 3.52 6.94 -0.31
C LEU A 184 3.45 6.95 1.23
N GLY A 185 4.53 6.60 1.93
CA GLY A 185 4.46 6.30 3.37
C GLY A 185 4.04 7.47 4.27
N ASN A 186 4.10 8.70 3.75
CA ASN A 186 3.66 9.92 4.44
C ASN A 186 2.35 10.49 3.91
N LEU A 187 1.68 9.81 2.97
CA LEU A 187 0.41 10.25 2.40
C LEU A 187 -0.76 9.46 2.95
N TYR A 188 -1.79 10.18 3.37
CA TYR A 188 -3.08 9.59 3.75
C TYR A 188 -3.83 9.04 2.54
N LYS A 189 -4.80 8.16 2.74
CA LYS A 189 -5.53 7.52 1.63
C LYS A 189 -6.24 8.54 0.74
N GLN A 190 -6.80 9.59 1.34
CA GLN A 190 -7.38 10.73 0.61
C GLN A 190 -6.37 11.36 -0.37
N GLN A 191 -5.12 11.54 0.06
CA GLN A 191 -4.06 12.16 -0.74
C GLN A 191 -3.56 11.21 -1.83
N VAL A 192 -3.47 9.91 -1.55
CA VAL A 192 -3.14 8.91 -2.58
C VAL A 192 -4.19 8.90 -3.69
N ARG A 193 -5.49 8.87 -3.33
CA ARG A 193 -6.59 8.98 -4.31
C ARG A 193 -6.53 10.29 -5.10
N GLN A 194 -6.16 11.39 -4.45
CA GLN A 194 -6.01 12.69 -5.09
C GLN A 194 -4.88 12.70 -6.14
N ILE A 195 -3.73 12.10 -5.82
CA ILE A 195 -2.61 11.97 -6.77
C ILE A 195 -2.99 11.05 -7.94
N ALA A 196 -3.70 9.96 -7.68
CA ALA A 196 -4.21 9.11 -8.77
C ALA A 196 -5.09 9.89 -9.75
N ALA A 197 -6.01 10.70 -9.22
CA ALA A 197 -6.85 11.56 -10.04
C ALA A 197 -6.05 12.62 -10.79
N HIS A 198 -4.98 13.17 -10.20
CA HIS A 198 -4.08 14.10 -10.87
C HIS A 198 -3.41 13.47 -12.10
N PHE A 199 -3.01 12.20 -12.01
CA PHE A 199 -2.46 11.43 -13.14
C PHE A 199 -3.52 10.98 -14.16
N GLY A 200 -4.81 11.21 -13.90
CA GLY A 200 -5.89 10.80 -14.80
C GLY A 200 -6.23 9.31 -14.73
N VAL A 201 -5.89 8.63 -13.64
CA VAL A 201 -6.29 7.23 -13.39
C VAL A 201 -7.82 7.13 -13.38
N ASP A 202 -8.36 6.10 -14.02
CA ASP A 202 -9.82 5.93 -14.14
C ASP A 202 -10.50 5.88 -12.77
N LYS A 203 -11.66 6.54 -12.69
CA LYS A 203 -12.44 6.68 -11.46
C LYS A 203 -12.81 5.33 -10.83
N SER A 204 -13.06 4.30 -11.65
CA SER A 204 -13.36 2.95 -11.17
C SER A 204 -12.22 2.34 -10.36
N LEU A 205 -10.97 2.67 -10.69
CA LEU A 205 -9.78 2.23 -9.96
C LEU A 205 -9.52 3.12 -8.72
N VAL A 206 -9.71 4.44 -8.85
CA VAL A 206 -9.53 5.41 -7.76
C VAL A 206 -10.50 5.17 -6.61
N GLN A 207 -11.75 4.81 -6.93
CA GLN A 207 -12.82 4.61 -5.95
C GLN A 207 -13.04 3.15 -5.56
N LYS A 208 -12.24 2.23 -6.09
CA LYS A 208 -12.32 0.81 -5.71
C LYS A 208 -12.16 0.69 -4.20
N THR A 209 -13.09 0.00 -3.55
CA THR A 209 -13.01 -0.29 -2.12
C THR A 209 -11.68 -0.97 -1.84
N PRO A 210 -10.82 -0.41 -0.97
CA PRO A 210 -9.57 -1.04 -0.62
C PRO A 210 -9.84 -2.42 0.00
N THR A 211 -9.10 -3.42 -0.47
CA THR A 211 -9.11 -4.75 0.10
C THR A 211 -7.67 -5.16 0.39
N GLY A 212 -7.32 -5.40 1.65
CA GLY A 212 -5.98 -5.77 2.09
C GLY A 212 -5.49 -7.14 1.62
N GLY A 213 -6.22 -7.84 0.75
CA GLY A 213 -5.88 -9.17 0.23
C GLY A 213 -5.80 -10.28 1.30
N MET A 214 -6.13 -9.98 2.55
CA MET A 214 -6.18 -10.92 3.68
C MET A 214 -7.64 -11.37 3.87
N VAL A 215 -7.91 -12.65 3.58
CA VAL A 215 -9.25 -13.23 3.40
C VAL A 215 -10.02 -13.39 4.73
N ASP A 216 -9.33 -13.24 5.87
CA ASP A 216 -9.88 -13.55 7.21
C ASP A 216 -10.65 -12.43 7.89
N TYR A 217 -10.63 -11.23 7.32
CA TYR A 217 -11.39 -10.10 7.82
C TYR A 217 -12.38 -9.68 6.73
N GLY A 218 -13.46 -9.01 7.12
CA GLY A 218 -14.27 -8.30 6.12
C GLY A 218 -13.46 -7.17 5.46
N THR A 219 -14.11 -6.12 5.01
CA THR A 219 -13.37 -4.99 4.40
C THR A 219 -12.35 -4.39 5.38
N ASP A 220 -11.30 -3.71 4.90
CA ASP A 220 -10.34 -2.98 5.74
C ASP A 220 -11.06 -2.08 6.76
N GLU A 221 -12.16 -1.47 6.35
CA GLU A 221 -13.01 -0.59 7.16
C GLU A 221 -13.71 -1.33 8.31
N GLU A 222 -14.02 -2.62 8.15
CA GLU A 222 -14.52 -3.46 9.25
C GLU A 222 -13.44 -3.74 10.30
N GLU A 223 -12.18 -3.92 9.88
CA GLU A 223 -11.07 -4.07 10.84
C GLU A 223 -10.79 -2.77 11.59
N PHE A 224 -10.85 -1.62 10.92
CA PHE A 224 -10.70 -0.31 11.56
C PHE A 224 -11.92 0.11 12.38
N GLY A 225 -13.10 -0.43 12.06
CA GLY A 225 -14.39 0.00 12.59
C GLY A 225 -14.86 1.36 12.08
N VAL A 226 -14.19 1.91 11.06
CA VAL A 226 -14.47 3.20 10.41
C VAL A 226 -13.97 3.19 8.97
N ASP A 227 -14.54 4.06 8.15
CA ASP A 227 -14.04 4.30 6.79
C ASP A 227 -12.64 4.96 6.77
N TYR A 228 -11.98 4.87 5.60
CA TYR A 228 -10.65 5.45 5.42
C TYR A 228 -10.60 6.97 5.63
N ASP A 229 -11.67 7.69 5.30
CA ASP A 229 -11.69 9.16 5.42
C ASP A 229 -11.72 9.58 6.91
N THR A 230 -12.46 8.84 7.73
CA THR A 230 -12.49 8.97 9.20
C THR A 230 -11.18 8.49 9.83
N LEU A 231 -10.62 7.38 9.35
CA LEU A 231 -9.31 6.89 9.80
C LEU A 231 -8.21 7.94 9.57
N ASP A 232 -8.12 8.46 8.34
CA ASP A 232 -7.18 9.50 7.95
C ASP A 232 -7.32 10.73 8.88
N ALA A 233 -8.56 11.17 9.15
CA ALA A 233 -8.82 12.28 10.05
C ALA A 233 -8.39 12.00 11.51
N ILE A 234 -8.63 10.80 12.03
CA ILE A 234 -8.18 10.39 13.36
C ILE A 234 -6.66 10.38 13.44
N LEU A 235 -5.99 9.82 12.43
CA LEU A 235 -4.52 9.75 12.38
C LEU A 235 -3.92 11.17 12.33
N ALA A 236 -4.43 12.02 11.44
CA ALA A 236 -3.96 13.40 11.29
C ALA A 236 -4.16 14.23 12.56
N LEU A 237 -5.34 14.19 13.17
CA LEU A 237 -5.65 14.99 14.35
C LEU A 237 -5.04 14.41 15.63
N HIS A 238 -5.19 13.12 15.87
CA HIS A 238 -4.86 12.50 17.16
C HIS A 238 -3.43 11.98 17.23
N ILE A 239 -3.00 11.21 16.23
CA ILE A 239 -1.67 10.57 16.23
C ILE A 239 -0.60 11.60 15.87
N ASP A 240 -0.77 12.29 14.74
CA ASP A 240 0.23 13.22 14.23
C ASP A 240 0.06 14.64 14.81
N GLY A 241 -1.19 15.08 15.00
CA GLY A 241 -1.52 16.41 15.53
C GLY A 241 -1.62 16.54 17.05
N GLY A 242 -1.65 15.43 17.81
CA GLY A 242 -1.71 15.43 19.27
C GLY A 242 -3.01 15.98 19.89
N VAL A 243 -4.08 16.13 19.10
CA VAL A 243 -5.40 16.59 19.58
C VAL A 243 -5.95 15.59 20.59
N PRO A 244 -6.48 16.00 21.77
CA PRO A 244 -7.01 15.06 22.76
C PRO A 244 -8.16 14.20 22.20
N ALA A 245 -8.22 12.92 22.59
CA ALA A 245 -9.18 11.95 22.03
C ALA A 245 -10.65 12.40 22.06
N ALA A 246 -11.06 13.11 23.13
CA ALA A 246 -12.42 13.64 23.22
C ALA A 246 -12.71 14.77 22.22
N ALA A 247 -11.70 15.57 21.85
CA ALA A 247 -11.83 16.60 20.83
C ALA A 247 -11.78 15.98 19.44
N THR A 248 -10.86 15.03 19.18
CA THR A 248 -10.84 14.25 17.94
C THR A 248 -12.19 13.61 17.66
N ALA A 249 -12.74 12.86 18.62
CA ALA A 249 -14.03 12.18 18.46
C ALA A 249 -15.16 13.14 18.02
N ARG A 250 -15.20 14.36 18.57
CA ARG A 250 -16.18 15.38 18.16
C ARG A 250 -15.90 15.97 16.78
N LEU A 251 -14.63 16.18 16.44
CA LEU A 251 -14.22 16.73 15.13
C LEU A 251 -14.42 15.71 14.01
N THR A 252 -14.29 14.42 14.32
CA THR A 252 -14.40 13.32 13.36
C THR A 252 -15.77 12.62 13.37
N ASP A 253 -16.76 13.19 14.06
CA ASP A 253 -18.11 12.63 14.25
C ASP A 253 -18.11 11.12 14.60
N THR A 254 -17.20 10.72 15.49
CA THR A 254 -17.05 9.31 15.93
C THR A 254 -17.01 9.21 17.45
N SER A 255 -16.80 8.00 17.98
CA SER A 255 -16.74 7.74 19.41
C SER A 255 -15.32 7.86 19.98
N ARG A 256 -15.21 8.07 21.30
CA ARG A 256 -13.90 8.08 21.97
C ARG A 256 -13.28 6.68 21.97
N GLU A 257 -14.12 5.67 21.95
CA GLU A 257 -13.77 4.25 21.90
C GLU A 257 -13.07 3.93 20.57
N VAL A 258 -13.59 4.44 19.45
CA VAL A 258 -12.96 4.30 18.12
C VAL A 258 -11.60 5.01 18.09
N VAL A 259 -11.51 6.26 18.57
CA VAL A 259 -10.21 6.98 18.61
C VAL A 259 -9.19 6.23 19.47
N ALA A 260 -9.62 5.67 20.60
CA ALA A 260 -8.77 4.86 21.46
C ALA A 260 -8.34 3.55 20.79
N HIS A 261 -9.24 2.92 20.03
CA HIS A 261 -8.95 1.70 19.27
C HIS A 261 -7.87 1.94 18.19
N ILE A 262 -8.02 2.99 17.37
CA ILE A 262 -7.01 3.35 16.35
C ILE A 262 -5.66 3.67 16.99
N ARG A 263 -5.66 4.40 18.12
CA ARG A 263 -4.43 4.65 18.89
C ARG A 263 -3.79 3.36 19.39
N GLN A 264 -4.59 2.42 19.89
CA GLN A 264 -4.09 1.13 20.35
C GLN A 264 -3.47 0.34 19.19
N MET A 265 -4.12 0.29 18.02
CA MET A 265 -3.56 -0.33 16.81
C MET A 265 -2.21 0.31 16.46
N HIS A 266 -2.13 1.65 16.49
CA HIS A 266 -0.88 2.37 16.26
C HIS A 266 0.21 1.98 17.25
N GLU A 267 -0.03 2.07 18.55
CA GLU A 267 0.97 1.77 19.57
C GLU A 267 1.45 0.30 19.50
N GLN A 268 0.52 -0.65 19.34
CA GLN A 268 0.83 -2.09 19.27
C GLN A 268 1.61 -2.48 18.01
N SER A 269 1.45 -1.73 16.92
CA SER A 269 2.12 -2.02 15.66
C SER A 269 3.47 -1.31 15.49
N THR A 270 3.98 -0.61 16.51
CA THR A 270 5.26 0.11 16.46
C THR A 270 6.41 -0.76 15.95
N HIS A 271 6.44 -2.03 16.35
CA HIS A 271 7.46 -2.99 15.93
C HIS A 271 7.46 -3.30 14.42
N LYS A 272 6.44 -2.89 13.67
CA LYS A 272 6.36 -3.03 12.20
C LYS A 272 6.97 -1.82 11.47
N ARG A 273 7.16 -0.69 12.16
CA ARG A 273 7.71 0.56 11.61
C ARG A 273 9.14 0.89 12.06
N THR A 274 9.70 0.08 12.95
CA THR A 274 11.06 0.25 13.46
C THR A 274 11.93 -0.95 13.09
N PRO A 275 13.24 -0.73 12.86
CA PRO A 275 14.20 -1.83 12.84
C PRO A 275 14.09 -2.69 14.12
N PRO A 276 14.52 -3.97 14.07
CA PRO A 276 14.65 -4.79 15.28
C PRO A 276 15.43 -4.05 16.36
N THR A 277 14.89 -4.00 17.57
CA THR A 277 15.54 -3.31 18.69
C THR A 277 16.85 -4.00 19.05
N THR A 278 17.92 -3.22 19.21
CA THR A 278 19.22 -3.71 19.67
C THR A 278 19.49 -3.22 21.09
N PRO A 279 20.19 -4.01 21.94
CA PRO A 279 20.64 -3.51 23.23
C PRO A 279 21.61 -2.35 23.05
N GLU A 280 21.62 -1.41 24.00
CA GLU A 280 22.60 -0.32 24.03
C GLU A 280 24.03 -0.87 24.15
N PRO A 281 25.02 -0.29 23.43
CA PRO A 281 26.42 -0.67 23.61
C PRO A 281 26.87 -0.44 25.05
N LEU A 282 27.60 -1.40 25.63
CA LEU A 282 28.31 -1.18 26.88
C LEU A 282 29.51 -0.26 26.61
N ILE A 283 29.58 0.86 27.34
CA ILE A 283 30.71 1.80 27.35
C ILE A 283 31.95 1.14 27.94
#